data_AF-A0A0A1UE67-F1
#
_entry.id   AF-A0A0A1UE67-F1
#
_cell.length_a   1.000
_cell.length_b   1.000
_cell.length_c   1.000
_cell.angle_alpha   90.00
_cell.angle_beta   90.00
_cell.angle_gamma   90.00
#
_symmetry.space_group_name_H-M   'P 1'
#
loop_
_entity.id
_entity.type
_entity.pdbx_description
1 polymer ?
#
loop_
_entity_poly.entity_id
_entity_poly.type
_entity_poly.pdbx_seq_one_letter_code
_entity_poly.pdbx_strand_id
1 'polypeptide(L)'
;MSPMDNLHKSIESLQPCEFECWGEKVGGSIKTWKKRYFVLKDKMIWYYASRHDLIAKGCVEIQKGTSVEDVSGKRIAKNKPNALSVGVTSVKGSRLFIVVCENSSDFQKLFEQLKKATQVEPLATIPRVVPTSKIPTTLVPTMGESPILQRALVASYKSNAFGWDNVKKVKNSIVYIKKDPDLSKYWQFWLDQLPSKKSPNSPPLPLGSVVEYTVVVSSSTENTKWIACGTQAAMIKPVVDFFVGVGSPDVEIDAIDCFGETLVPDQMGNWIEVSNNSGMAEGWMFSGDFDVTVIKKFVDGAAAEKLRTWLLDSKVSKFIQVGREMGENPPRQNVFTFALGGEARGQVERIQGLMKRFEFPELPGSIVSVMTNLNSFYGNIVIELTLSNEGASRVRVMIPEPTDDIAMAMLDAIGTKTSGKQVHLGLMKDRTYSIRYVEYSYLKKGFGHNVFLEGQDVSVHYFLGSDQ
;
A
#
# COMPACT_ATOMS: atom_id res chain seq x y z
N MET A 1 5.74 7.44 -24.45
CA MET A 1 5.87 6.01 -24.13
C MET A 1 6.64 5.91 -22.84
N SER A 2 6.14 5.18 -21.84
CA SER A 2 6.77 5.13 -20.51
C SER A 2 7.99 4.19 -20.55
N PRO A 3 9.11 4.50 -19.88
CA PRO A 3 10.26 3.59 -19.80
C PRO A 3 9.92 2.19 -19.25
N MET A 4 8.77 2.06 -18.56
CA MET A 4 8.28 0.82 -17.96
C MET A 4 7.61 -0.15 -18.95
N ASP A 5 7.24 0.29 -20.16
CA ASP A 5 6.72 -0.61 -21.21
C ASP A 5 7.82 -1.56 -21.76
N ASN A 6 9.08 -1.38 -21.32
CA ASN A 6 10.28 -2.02 -21.86
C ASN A 6 10.94 -3.08 -20.94
N LEU A 7 10.29 -3.55 -19.87
CA LEU A 7 10.90 -4.55 -18.96
C LEU A 7 10.81 -6.00 -19.46
N HIS A 8 9.91 -6.30 -20.41
CA HIS A 8 9.84 -7.60 -21.10
C HIS A 8 10.95 -7.74 -22.16
N LYS A 9 12.20 -7.54 -21.74
CA LYS A 9 13.39 -7.74 -22.57
C LYS A 9 14.28 -8.76 -21.88
N SER A 10 14.47 -9.91 -22.52
CA SER A 10 15.48 -10.89 -22.09
C SER A 10 16.88 -10.39 -22.44
N ILE A 11 17.90 -10.96 -21.82
CA ILE A 11 19.30 -10.63 -22.12
C ILE A 11 19.63 -10.95 -23.58
N GLU A 12 19.09 -12.04 -24.14
CA GLU A 12 19.27 -12.42 -25.54
C GLU A 12 18.67 -11.38 -26.49
N SER A 13 17.49 -10.83 -26.15
CA SER A 13 16.85 -9.77 -26.96
C SER A 13 17.65 -8.46 -26.98
N LEU A 14 18.55 -8.27 -26.02
CA LEU A 14 19.45 -7.13 -25.94
C LEU A 14 20.78 -7.37 -26.66
N GLN A 15 20.99 -8.52 -27.32
CA GLN A 15 22.21 -8.75 -28.09
C GLN A 15 22.13 -8.17 -29.52
N PRO A 16 23.26 -7.73 -30.11
CA PRO A 16 24.51 -7.40 -29.41
C PRO A 16 24.28 -6.21 -28.45
N CYS A 17 24.90 -6.26 -27.28
CA CYS A 17 24.89 -5.17 -26.30
C CYS A 17 26.22 -4.40 -26.32
N GLU A 18 26.22 -3.18 -25.80
CA GLU A 18 27.42 -2.34 -25.72
C GLU A 18 28.34 -2.79 -24.57
N PHE A 19 27.74 -3.29 -23.49
CA PHE A 19 28.45 -3.77 -22.31
C PHE A 19 27.54 -4.66 -21.45
N GLU A 20 28.11 -5.67 -20.80
CA GLU A 20 27.43 -6.48 -19.80
C GLU A 20 28.38 -6.92 -18.68
N CYS A 21 27.92 -6.90 -17.42
CA CYS A 21 28.72 -7.36 -16.28
C CYS A 21 27.85 -7.76 -15.08
N TRP A 22 28.43 -8.49 -14.13
CA TRP A 22 27.87 -8.61 -12.79
C TRP A 22 28.27 -7.40 -11.95
N GLY A 23 27.38 -6.99 -11.05
CA GLY A 23 27.67 -5.96 -10.06
C GLY A 23 26.64 -5.95 -8.95
N GLU A 24 26.83 -5.06 -8.00
CA GLU A 24 25.87 -4.77 -6.96
C GLU A 24 25.25 -3.40 -7.15
N LYS A 25 23.96 -3.27 -6.89
CA LYS A 25 23.30 -1.96 -6.80
C LYS A 25 22.64 -1.76 -5.45
N VAL A 26 22.49 -0.50 -5.06
CA VAL A 26 21.63 -0.15 -3.93
C VAL A 26 20.17 -0.20 -4.38
N GLY A 27 19.30 -0.82 -3.57
CA GLY A 27 17.85 -0.81 -3.78
C GLY A 27 17.26 0.61 -3.74
N GLY A 28 16.09 0.78 -4.35
CA GLY A 28 15.41 2.07 -4.45
C GLY A 28 14.93 2.55 -3.09
N SER A 29 13.89 1.87 -2.60
CA SER A 29 13.21 2.14 -1.34
C SER A 29 13.94 1.52 -0.15
N ILE A 30 14.29 0.22 -0.18
CA ILE A 30 15.20 -0.39 0.79
C ILE A 30 16.65 -0.24 0.33
N LYS A 31 17.50 0.38 1.16
CA LYS A 31 18.94 0.59 0.89
C LYS A 31 19.79 -0.67 1.13
N THR A 32 19.36 -1.81 0.59
CA THR A 32 20.14 -3.06 0.56
C THR A 32 20.96 -3.17 -0.72
N TRP A 33 22.10 -3.86 -0.64
CA TRP A 33 22.92 -4.15 -1.82
C TRP A 33 22.39 -5.42 -2.48
N LYS A 34 22.07 -5.32 -3.77
CA LYS A 34 21.52 -6.41 -4.56
C LYS A 34 22.48 -6.76 -5.68
N LYS A 35 22.94 -8.02 -5.75
CA LYS A 35 23.70 -8.52 -6.89
C LYS A 35 22.79 -8.60 -8.11
N ARG A 36 23.21 -8.01 -9.22
CA ARG A 36 22.45 -7.95 -10.48
C ARG A 36 23.38 -8.10 -11.67
N TYR A 37 22.85 -8.65 -12.74
CA TYR A 37 23.50 -8.68 -14.04
C TYR A 37 23.06 -7.46 -14.83
N PHE A 38 24.01 -6.62 -15.22
CA PHE A 38 23.75 -5.36 -15.93
C PHE A 38 24.01 -5.54 -17.42
N VAL A 39 23.14 -4.95 -18.24
CA VAL A 39 23.29 -4.88 -19.70
C VAL A 39 23.07 -3.43 -20.13
N LEU A 40 24.03 -2.86 -20.84
CA LEU A 40 23.95 -1.51 -21.44
C LEU A 40 23.73 -1.66 -22.95
N LYS A 41 22.69 -1.00 -23.46
CA LYS A 41 22.39 -0.90 -24.89
C LYS A 41 21.46 0.28 -25.17
N ASP A 42 21.62 0.97 -26.30
CA ASP A 42 20.71 2.03 -26.73
C ASP A 42 20.47 3.11 -25.65
N LYS A 43 21.52 3.50 -24.92
CA LYS A 43 21.47 4.46 -23.80
C LYS A 43 20.59 4.05 -22.61
N MET A 44 20.37 2.75 -22.45
CA MET A 44 19.58 2.18 -21.35
C MET A 44 20.42 1.13 -20.61
N ILE A 45 20.43 1.21 -19.29
CA ILE A 45 21.02 0.18 -18.43
C ILE A 45 19.87 -0.70 -17.92
N TRP A 46 19.78 -1.95 -18.38
CA TRP A 46 18.91 -2.96 -17.80
C TRP A 46 19.66 -3.75 -16.73
N TYR A 47 18.91 -4.24 -15.74
CA TYR A 47 19.49 -5.12 -14.73
C TYR A 47 18.57 -6.30 -14.39
N TYR A 48 19.18 -7.47 -14.17
CA TYR A 48 18.53 -8.77 -14.01
C TYR A 48 18.98 -9.43 -12.71
N ALA A 49 18.17 -10.33 -12.14
CA ALA A 49 18.59 -11.12 -10.99
C ALA A 49 19.47 -12.30 -11.42
N SER A 50 19.20 -12.87 -12.59
CA SER A 50 19.95 -13.95 -13.23
C SER A 50 20.27 -13.66 -14.70
N ARG A 51 21.31 -14.32 -15.23
CA ARG A 51 21.67 -14.26 -16.66
C ARG A 51 20.64 -14.92 -17.60
N HIS A 52 19.67 -15.64 -17.04
CA HIS A 52 18.62 -16.35 -17.79
C HIS A 52 17.25 -15.72 -17.59
N ASP A 53 17.17 -14.56 -16.92
CA ASP A 53 15.90 -13.88 -16.69
C ASP A 53 15.34 -13.33 -18.00
N LEU A 54 14.09 -13.68 -18.30
CA LEU A 54 13.37 -13.19 -19.47
C LEU A 54 12.83 -11.75 -19.31
N ILE A 55 12.86 -11.23 -18.08
CA ILE A 55 12.29 -9.93 -17.70
C ILE A 55 13.30 -9.17 -16.83
N ALA A 56 13.60 -7.94 -17.22
CA ALA A 56 14.48 -7.06 -16.46
C ALA A 56 13.83 -6.67 -15.13
N LYS A 57 14.62 -6.64 -14.05
CA LYS A 57 14.19 -6.13 -12.73
C LYS A 57 14.09 -4.60 -12.70
N GLY A 58 14.58 -3.95 -13.74
CA GLY A 58 14.39 -2.52 -13.99
C GLY A 58 15.35 -2.03 -15.06
N CYS A 59 15.18 -0.76 -15.43
CA CYS A 59 16.06 -0.07 -16.36
C CYS A 59 16.34 1.37 -15.92
N VAL A 60 17.43 1.93 -16.40
CA VAL A 60 17.83 3.32 -16.20
C VAL A 60 18.11 3.94 -17.56
N GLU A 61 17.33 4.96 -17.92
CA GLU A 61 17.52 5.73 -19.16
C GLU A 61 18.60 6.80 -18.98
N ILE A 62 19.56 6.81 -19.90
CA ILE A 62 20.64 7.80 -19.94
C ILE A 62 20.18 8.91 -20.89
N GLN A 63 19.69 9.99 -20.30
CA GLN A 63 19.17 11.15 -21.03
C GLN A 63 19.97 12.42 -20.73
N LYS A 64 19.64 13.51 -21.43
CA LYS A 64 20.27 14.80 -21.22
C LYS A 64 20.09 15.25 -19.76
N GLY A 65 21.21 15.51 -19.08
CA GLY A 65 21.22 15.85 -17.65
C GLY A 65 21.46 14.68 -16.71
N THR A 66 21.68 13.46 -17.22
CA THR A 66 22.19 12.35 -16.40
C THR A 66 23.62 12.63 -15.96
N SER A 67 23.88 12.62 -14.65
CA SER A 67 25.23 12.71 -14.08
C SER A 67 25.81 11.33 -13.85
N VAL A 68 27.10 11.16 -14.15
CA VAL A 68 27.85 9.93 -13.87
C VAL A 68 29.12 10.32 -13.13
N GLU A 69 29.32 9.78 -11.93
CA GLU A 69 30.46 10.11 -11.07
C GLU A 69 31.12 8.85 -10.51
N ASP A 70 32.45 8.91 -10.35
CA ASP A 70 33.19 7.90 -9.59
C ASP A 70 32.95 8.16 -8.08
N VAL A 71 32.42 7.14 -7.41
CA VAL A 71 32.16 7.14 -5.97
C VAL A 71 32.89 6.00 -5.26
N SER A 72 33.92 5.44 -5.88
CA SER A 72 34.79 4.41 -5.31
C SER A 72 35.39 4.90 -3.99
N GLY A 73 35.31 4.08 -2.95
CA GLY A 73 35.80 4.41 -1.61
C GLY A 73 35.02 5.48 -0.87
N LYS A 74 33.94 6.05 -1.45
CA LYS A 74 33.10 7.04 -0.77
C LYS A 74 32.08 6.36 0.14
N ARG A 75 31.69 7.06 1.22
CA ARG A 75 30.67 6.60 2.21
C ARG A 75 29.35 6.20 1.56
N ILE A 76 28.94 6.89 0.50
CA ILE A 76 27.71 6.61 -0.24
C ILE A 76 27.70 5.19 -0.85
N ALA A 77 28.87 4.66 -1.22
CA ALA A 77 29.06 3.29 -1.69
C ALA A 77 29.50 2.33 -0.58
N LYS A 78 29.27 2.67 0.70
CA LYS A 78 29.81 1.95 1.88
C LYS A 78 31.32 1.71 1.78
N ASN A 79 32.06 2.67 1.24
CA ASN A 79 33.51 2.61 1.01
C ASN A 79 33.96 1.45 0.09
N LYS A 80 33.05 0.87 -0.70
CA LYS A 80 33.40 -0.18 -1.67
C LYS A 80 34.22 0.40 -2.83
N PRO A 81 35.23 -0.34 -3.35
CA PRO A 81 35.94 0.04 -4.56
C PRO A 81 35.06 -0.16 -5.80
N ASN A 82 35.50 0.32 -6.96
CA ASN A 82 34.85 0.09 -8.27
C ASN A 82 33.39 0.55 -8.32
N ALA A 83 33.09 1.69 -7.68
CA ALA A 83 31.73 2.17 -7.49
C ALA A 83 31.48 3.44 -8.32
N LEU A 84 30.38 3.47 -9.07
CA LEU A 84 29.91 4.66 -9.78
C LEU A 84 28.49 5.04 -9.34
N SER A 85 28.17 6.32 -9.43
CA SER A 85 26.81 6.81 -9.26
C SER A 85 26.24 7.34 -10.56
N VAL A 86 24.98 7.03 -10.84
CA VAL A 86 24.21 7.53 -11.99
C VAL A 86 23.05 8.35 -11.45
N GLY A 87 23.12 9.67 -11.58
CA GLY A 87 22.06 10.59 -11.20
C GLY A 87 21.17 10.90 -12.39
N VAL A 88 19.89 10.55 -12.32
CA VAL A 88 18.91 10.82 -13.38
C VAL A 88 17.88 11.81 -12.87
N THR A 89 17.65 12.90 -13.62
CA THR A 89 16.58 13.86 -13.34
C THR A 89 15.44 13.63 -14.31
N SER A 90 14.23 13.46 -13.80
CA SER A 90 13.02 13.26 -14.60
C SER A 90 11.90 14.20 -14.14
N VAL A 91 10.78 14.23 -14.88
CA VAL A 91 9.57 14.97 -14.50
C VAL A 91 9.00 14.51 -13.13
N LYS A 92 9.39 13.32 -12.66
CA LYS A 92 9.00 12.72 -11.37
C LYS A 92 10.01 12.93 -10.23
N GLY A 93 11.05 13.75 -10.45
CA GLY A 93 12.12 14.04 -9.48
C GLY A 93 13.49 13.46 -9.89
N SER A 94 14.50 13.73 -9.06
CA SER A 94 15.89 13.26 -9.24
C SER A 94 16.14 11.97 -8.47
N ARG A 95 16.73 10.96 -9.13
CA ARG A 95 17.09 9.67 -8.53
C ARG A 95 18.58 9.40 -8.71
N LEU A 96 19.23 8.95 -7.65
CA LEU A 96 20.64 8.54 -7.67
C LEU A 96 20.74 7.01 -7.56
N PHE A 97 21.34 6.39 -8.56
CA PHE A 97 21.69 4.97 -8.54
C PHE A 97 23.17 4.83 -8.18
N ILE A 98 23.51 3.77 -7.46
CA ILE A 98 24.89 3.43 -7.12
C ILE A 98 25.11 2.00 -7.60
N VAL A 99 26.15 1.79 -8.41
CA VAL A 99 26.55 0.50 -8.96
C VAL A 99 27.99 0.23 -8.55
N VAL A 100 28.25 -0.97 -8.02
CA VAL A 100 29.58 -1.47 -7.68
C VAL A 100 29.89 -2.64 -8.61
N CYS A 101 30.90 -2.48 -9.46
CA CYS A 101 31.35 -3.54 -10.34
C CYS A 101 32.25 -4.52 -9.57
N GLU A 102 32.23 -5.80 -9.97
CA GLU A 102 33.05 -6.83 -9.31
C GLU A 102 34.55 -6.59 -9.47
N ASN A 103 34.97 -5.95 -10.56
CA ASN A 103 36.38 -5.67 -10.87
C ASN A 103 36.58 -4.27 -11.49
N SER A 104 37.83 -3.81 -11.47
CA SER A 104 38.22 -2.47 -11.94
C SER A 104 38.11 -2.30 -13.46
N SER A 105 38.31 -3.38 -14.24
CA SER A 105 38.15 -3.36 -15.70
C SER A 105 36.69 -3.07 -16.09
N ASP A 106 35.74 -3.77 -15.48
CA ASP A 106 34.32 -3.60 -15.75
C ASP A 106 33.83 -2.23 -15.29
N PHE A 107 34.33 -1.75 -14.15
CA PHE A 107 34.10 -0.38 -13.70
C PHE A 107 34.59 0.64 -14.73
N GLN A 108 35.84 0.55 -15.20
CA GLN A 108 36.39 1.51 -16.17
C GLN A 108 35.59 1.50 -17.48
N LYS A 109 35.30 0.31 -18.01
CA LYS A 109 34.52 0.17 -19.24
C LYS A 109 33.11 0.76 -19.10
N LEU A 110 32.39 0.40 -18.04
CA LEU A 110 31.05 0.93 -17.79
C LEU A 110 31.09 2.45 -17.60
N PHE A 111 32.01 2.97 -16.79
CA PHE A 111 32.15 4.39 -16.53
C PHE A 111 32.43 5.19 -17.81
N GLU A 112 33.35 4.73 -18.66
CA GLU A 112 33.65 5.37 -19.94
C GLU A 112 32.47 5.35 -20.90
N GLN A 113 31.76 4.22 -21.02
CA GLN A 113 30.60 4.10 -21.90
C GLN A 113 29.46 5.03 -21.45
N LEU A 114 29.19 5.08 -20.14
CA LEU A 114 28.18 5.99 -19.59
C LEU A 114 28.57 7.46 -19.78
N LYS A 115 29.85 7.81 -19.59
CA LYS A 115 30.35 9.17 -19.86
C LYS A 115 30.19 9.54 -21.33
N LYS A 116 30.53 8.65 -22.26
CA LYS A 116 30.31 8.85 -23.70
C LYS A 116 28.83 9.04 -24.03
N ALA A 117 27.96 8.20 -23.47
CA ALA A 117 26.51 8.28 -23.68
C ALA A 117 25.87 9.59 -23.17
N THR A 118 26.51 10.27 -22.21
CA THR A 118 26.08 11.58 -21.69
C THR A 118 26.62 12.78 -22.47
N GLN A 119 27.59 12.59 -23.37
CA GLN A 119 28.16 13.65 -24.21
C GLN A 119 27.45 13.70 -25.57
N VAL A 120 27.18 14.91 -26.07
CA VAL A 120 26.36 15.16 -27.28
C VAL A 120 27.17 14.92 -28.55
N GLU A 121 26.65 14.11 -29.49
CA GLU A 121 26.96 14.27 -30.92
C GLU A 121 26.07 15.37 -31.53
N PRO A 122 26.62 16.32 -32.30
CA PRO A 122 25.84 17.39 -32.91
C PRO A 122 25.10 16.89 -34.17
N LEU A 123 23.77 16.85 -34.13
CA LEU A 123 22.94 16.69 -35.33
C LEU A 123 22.48 18.05 -35.87
N ALA A 124 22.52 18.14 -37.20
CA ALA A 124 22.48 19.33 -38.04
C ALA A 124 21.32 20.30 -37.80
N THR A 125 21.64 21.58 -37.94
CA THR A 125 20.75 22.75 -37.93
C THR A 125 19.69 22.70 -39.03
N ILE A 126 18.41 22.81 -38.63
CA ILE A 126 17.31 23.22 -39.52
C ILE A 126 16.92 24.67 -39.13
N PRO A 127 16.69 25.60 -40.09
CA PRO A 127 16.44 27.01 -39.79
C PRO A 127 15.10 27.22 -39.06
N ARG A 128 15.13 28.11 -38.07
CA ARG A 128 14.00 28.47 -37.21
C ARG A 128 13.15 29.56 -37.89
N VAL A 129 11.91 29.25 -38.25
CA VAL A 129 10.89 30.25 -38.59
C VAL A 129 10.26 30.77 -37.29
N VAL A 130 10.24 32.09 -37.13
CA VAL A 130 9.70 32.79 -35.96
C VAL A 130 8.26 33.24 -36.25
N PRO A 131 7.26 32.87 -35.42
CA PRO A 131 5.99 33.58 -35.37
C PRO A 131 6.01 34.61 -34.24
N THR A 132 5.86 35.87 -34.62
CA THR A 132 5.74 37.05 -33.76
C THR A 132 4.45 37.08 -32.93
N SER A 133 4.62 37.53 -31.69
CA SER A 133 3.60 37.87 -30.69
C SER A 133 2.56 38.87 -31.21
N LYS A 134 1.27 38.55 -31.06
CA LYS A 134 0.19 39.49 -30.74
C LYS A 134 -0.87 38.78 -29.91
N ILE A 135 -1.06 39.26 -28.68
CA ILE A 135 -2.15 38.90 -27.78
C ILE A 135 -3.38 39.76 -28.15
N PRO A 136 -4.57 39.17 -28.29
CA PRO A 136 -5.82 39.89 -28.09
C PRO A 136 -6.42 39.51 -26.73
N THR A 137 -6.47 40.51 -25.86
CA THR A 137 -7.27 40.52 -24.63
C THR A 137 -8.73 40.66 -25.01
N THR A 138 -9.55 39.61 -24.80
CA THR A 138 -10.92 39.66 -24.24
C THR A 138 -11.64 38.34 -24.54
N LEU A 139 -12.04 37.68 -23.47
CA LEU A 139 -13.35 37.06 -23.22
C LEU A 139 -13.08 36.08 -22.08
N VAL A 140 -13.69 36.36 -20.92
CA VAL A 140 -13.75 35.44 -19.79
C VAL A 140 -14.98 34.57 -20.02
N PRO A 141 -14.86 33.27 -20.34
CA PRO A 141 -15.89 32.31 -20.03
C PRO A 141 -15.64 31.87 -18.60
N THR A 142 -16.62 32.15 -17.75
CA THR A 142 -16.85 31.49 -16.46
C THR A 142 -16.69 29.98 -16.65
N MET A 143 -15.53 29.46 -16.26
CA MET A 143 -15.30 28.02 -16.13
C MET A 143 -16.16 27.58 -14.95
N GLY A 144 -17.25 26.88 -15.27
CA GLY A 144 -18.02 26.13 -14.30
C GLY A 144 -17.08 25.25 -13.48
N GLU A 145 -17.26 25.32 -12.17
CA GLU A 145 -16.63 24.44 -11.20
C GLU A 145 -16.81 23.00 -11.69
N SER A 146 -15.73 22.37 -12.12
CA SER A 146 -15.70 20.91 -12.11
C SER A 146 -16.00 20.48 -10.69
N PRO A 147 -16.89 19.49 -10.47
CA PRO A 147 -17.08 18.94 -9.15
C PRO A 147 -15.76 18.26 -8.80
N ILE A 148 -14.91 19.01 -8.10
CA ILE A 148 -13.91 18.46 -7.21
C ILE A 148 -14.70 17.43 -6.44
N LEU A 149 -14.41 16.15 -6.71
CA LEU A 149 -14.84 15.06 -5.86
C LEU A 149 -14.39 15.50 -4.49
N GLN A 150 -15.36 15.98 -3.70
CA GLN A 150 -15.16 16.44 -2.35
C GLN A 150 -14.39 15.28 -1.76
N ARG A 151 -13.11 15.53 -1.42
CA ARG A 151 -12.37 14.66 -0.51
C ARG A 151 -13.44 14.26 0.50
N ALA A 152 -13.70 12.96 0.64
CA ALA A 152 -14.26 12.50 1.90
C ALA A 152 -13.36 13.20 2.90
N LEU A 153 -13.90 14.25 3.53
CA LEU A 153 -13.19 15.03 4.50
C LEU A 153 -12.82 13.94 5.46
N VAL A 154 -11.55 13.50 5.43
CA VAL A 154 -10.92 12.93 6.60
C VAL A 154 -11.36 13.92 7.64
N ALA A 155 -12.27 13.51 8.54
CA ALA A 155 -12.75 14.44 9.55
C ALA A 155 -11.51 15.14 10.08
N SER A 156 -11.63 16.42 10.40
CA SER A 156 -10.69 17.02 11.33
C SER A 156 -10.92 16.32 12.69
N TYR A 157 -10.57 15.04 12.79
CA TYR A 157 -10.28 14.40 14.03
C TYR A 157 -9.27 15.36 14.65
N LYS A 158 -9.61 15.93 15.81
CA LYS A 158 -8.57 16.54 16.62
C LYS A 158 -7.53 15.44 16.76
N SER A 159 -6.39 15.59 16.09
CA SER A 159 -5.27 14.66 16.21
C SER A 159 -4.98 14.61 17.70
N ASN A 160 -5.43 13.56 18.36
CA ASN A 160 -5.08 13.37 19.75
C ASN A 160 -3.68 12.77 19.71
N ALA A 161 -2.74 13.43 20.39
CA ALA A 161 -1.32 13.06 20.40
C ALA A 161 -1.03 11.82 21.29
N PHE A 162 -2.06 11.02 21.55
CA PHE A 162 -2.05 9.93 22.51
C PHE A 162 -2.18 8.56 21.84
N GLY A 163 -1.93 8.46 20.52
CA GLY A 163 -2.06 7.24 19.74
C GLY A 163 -1.41 6.02 20.42
N TRP A 164 -0.12 6.14 20.74
CA TRP A 164 0.63 5.06 21.40
C TRP A 164 0.08 4.64 22.77
N ASP A 165 -0.30 5.61 23.61
CA ASP A 165 -0.82 5.34 24.96
C ASP A 165 -2.20 4.69 24.88
N ASN A 166 -3.01 5.15 23.92
CA ASN A 166 -4.33 4.62 23.64
C ASN A 166 -4.29 3.19 23.12
N VAL A 167 -3.33 2.84 22.26
CA VAL A 167 -3.07 1.46 21.81
C VAL A 167 -2.84 0.53 23.01
N LYS A 168 -1.98 0.92 23.95
CA LYS A 168 -1.72 0.15 25.18
C LYS A 168 -2.95 0.08 26.09
N LYS A 169 -3.65 1.20 26.27
CA LYS A 169 -4.86 1.28 27.10
C LYS A 169 -5.94 0.34 26.58
N VAL A 170 -6.23 0.35 25.27
CA VAL A 170 -7.22 -0.55 24.68
C VAL A 170 -6.76 -2.00 24.76
N LYS A 171 -5.48 -2.30 24.50
CA LYS A 171 -4.97 -3.68 24.63
C LYS A 171 -5.20 -4.25 26.03
N ASN A 172 -5.03 -3.43 27.06
CA ASN A 172 -5.26 -3.85 28.44
C ASN A 172 -6.74 -4.13 28.76
N SER A 173 -7.68 -3.64 27.96
CA SER A 173 -9.11 -3.95 28.07
C SER A 173 -9.50 -5.26 27.38
N ILE A 174 -8.64 -5.80 26.49
CA ILE A 174 -8.92 -7.01 25.72
C ILE A 174 -8.36 -8.23 26.46
N VAL A 175 -9.27 -8.98 27.08
CA VAL A 175 -8.94 -10.03 28.07
C VAL A 175 -8.11 -11.17 27.47
N TYR A 176 -8.43 -11.64 26.26
CA TYR A 176 -7.77 -12.82 25.69
C TYR A 176 -6.31 -12.54 25.33
N ILE A 177 -6.00 -11.37 24.77
CA ILE A 177 -4.61 -10.96 24.50
C ILE A 177 -3.81 -10.90 25.80
N LYS A 178 -4.40 -10.39 26.90
CA LYS A 178 -3.72 -10.31 28.20
C LYS A 178 -3.44 -11.67 28.82
N LYS A 179 -4.33 -12.65 28.61
CA LYS A 179 -4.24 -13.99 29.20
C LYS A 179 -3.31 -14.92 28.44
N ASP A 180 -3.22 -14.77 27.12
CA ASP A 180 -2.35 -15.56 26.26
C ASP A 180 -0.96 -14.90 26.16
N PRO A 181 0.10 -15.53 26.72
CA PRO A 181 1.44 -14.97 26.70
C PRO A 181 2.00 -14.78 25.29
N ASP A 182 1.64 -15.64 24.35
CA ASP A 182 2.20 -15.62 23.01
C ASP A 182 1.51 -14.56 22.16
N LEU A 183 0.19 -14.39 22.27
CA LEU A 183 -0.50 -13.22 21.69
C LEU A 183 0.00 -11.90 22.30
N SER A 184 0.24 -11.86 23.61
CA SER A 184 0.79 -10.66 24.25
C SER A 184 2.21 -10.33 23.75
N LYS A 185 3.08 -11.34 23.57
CA LYS A 185 4.43 -11.15 23.02
C LYS A 185 4.38 -10.71 21.56
N TYR A 186 3.57 -11.37 20.74
CA TYR A 186 3.40 -11.04 19.32
C TYR A 186 2.88 -9.61 19.13
N TRP A 187 1.85 -9.23 19.87
CA TRP A 187 1.33 -7.86 19.87
C TRP A 187 2.37 -6.83 20.33
N GLN A 188 3.12 -7.14 21.39
CA GLN A 188 4.16 -6.26 21.90
C GLN A 188 5.31 -6.12 20.90
N PHE A 189 5.70 -7.21 20.25
CA PHE A 189 6.70 -7.21 19.19
C PHE A 189 6.27 -6.32 18.03
N TRP A 190 5.03 -6.43 17.56
CA TRP A 190 4.47 -5.54 16.53
C TRP A 190 4.55 -4.08 16.96
N LEU A 191 4.07 -3.74 18.16
CA LEU A 191 4.08 -2.36 18.67
C LEU A 191 5.51 -1.81 18.74
N ASP A 192 6.47 -2.61 19.24
CA ASP A 192 7.86 -2.21 19.38
C ASP A 192 8.52 -1.93 18.03
N GLN A 193 8.06 -2.51 16.92
CA GLN A 193 8.58 -2.18 15.59
C GLN A 193 8.06 -0.83 15.05
N LEU A 194 6.98 -0.28 15.60
CA LEU A 194 6.38 0.96 15.07
C LEU A 194 7.15 2.20 15.53
N PRO A 195 7.27 3.26 14.71
CA PRO A 195 7.93 4.49 15.12
C PRO A 195 7.27 5.13 16.33
N SER A 196 8.06 5.58 17.30
CA SER A 196 7.56 6.29 18.46
C SER A 196 8.59 7.23 19.07
N LYS A 197 8.10 8.27 19.77
CA LYS A 197 8.91 9.09 20.68
C LYS A 197 8.86 8.58 22.13
N LYS A 198 7.94 7.66 22.43
CA LYS A 198 7.58 7.24 23.80
C LYS A 198 8.22 5.93 24.23
N SER A 199 8.83 5.19 23.30
CA SER A 199 9.43 3.88 23.57
C SER A 199 10.89 3.85 23.12
N PRO A 200 11.84 3.51 24.01
CA PRO A 200 13.25 3.38 23.63
C PRO A 200 13.53 2.13 22.77
N ASN A 201 12.62 1.15 22.78
CA ASN A 201 12.73 -0.06 21.96
C ASN A 201 12.22 0.15 20.54
N SER A 202 11.60 1.30 20.28
CA SER A 202 10.95 1.61 19.02
C SER A 202 11.82 2.44 18.10
N PRO A 203 11.68 2.28 16.78
CA PRO A 203 12.33 3.17 15.83
C PRO A 203 11.98 4.64 16.12
N PRO A 204 12.93 5.57 15.96
CA PRO A 204 12.66 6.98 16.19
C PRO A 204 11.65 7.49 15.16
N LEU A 205 10.63 8.22 15.63
CA LEU A 205 9.69 8.93 14.76
C LEU A 205 10.39 10.16 14.13
N PRO A 206 10.57 10.22 12.80
CA PRO A 206 11.22 11.36 12.15
C PRO A 206 10.45 12.68 12.35
N LEU A 207 11.17 13.80 12.34
CA LEU A 207 10.55 15.12 12.48
C LEU A 207 9.59 15.41 11.31
N GLY A 208 8.36 15.80 11.64
CA GLY A 208 7.33 16.10 10.64
C GLY A 208 6.60 14.87 10.09
N SER A 209 6.91 13.67 10.59
CA SER A 209 6.17 12.46 10.29
C SER A 209 5.03 12.23 11.28
N VAL A 210 4.01 11.51 10.83
CA VAL A 210 2.86 11.11 11.64
C VAL A 210 2.67 9.61 11.53
N VAL A 211 2.34 8.96 12.65
CA VAL A 211 1.85 7.58 12.71
C VAL A 211 0.48 7.58 13.35
N GLU A 212 -0.50 7.03 12.64
CA GLU A 212 -1.87 6.86 13.05
C GLU A 212 -2.14 5.43 13.49
N TYR A 213 -2.96 5.26 14.53
CA TYR A 213 -3.28 3.96 15.08
C TYR A 213 -4.79 3.71 15.02
N THR A 214 -5.18 2.54 14.55
CA THR A 214 -6.58 2.09 14.52
C THR A 214 -6.68 0.68 15.09
N VAL A 215 -7.72 0.41 15.86
CA VAL A 215 -8.08 -0.96 16.26
C VAL A 215 -9.47 -1.28 15.73
N VAL A 216 -9.60 -2.43 15.10
CA VAL A 216 -10.87 -3.02 14.67
C VAL A 216 -11.26 -4.03 15.73
N VAL A 217 -12.48 -3.94 16.24
CA VAL A 217 -13.01 -4.85 17.27
C VAL A 217 -14.24 -5.53 16.72
N SER A 218 -14.26 -6.87 16.71
CA SER A 218 -15.42 -7.66 16.28
C SER A 218 -16.59 -7.55 17.24
N SER A 219 -17.79 -7.86 16.74
CA SER A 219 -19.03 -7.89 17.53
C SER A 219 -18.94 -8.83 18.73
N SER A 220 -18.26 -9.97 18.55
CA SER A 220 -17.99 -10.95 19.60
C SER A 220 -16.94 -10.47 20.59
N THR A 221 -16.14 -9.45 20.24
CA THR A 221 -14.94 -8.98 20.97
C THR A 221 -13.84 -10.04 21.10
N GLU A 222 -13.93 -11.08 20.28
CA GLU A 222 -13.02 -12.23 20.26
C GLU A 222 -12.01 -12.15 19.11
N ASN A 223 -12.11 -11.14 18.25
CA ASN A 223 -11.16 -10.84 17.20
C ASN A 223 -10.84 -9.35 17.18
N THR A 224 -9.56 -9.01 17.05
CA THR A 224 -9.11 -7.63 16.90
C THR A 224 -8.04 -7.50 15.84
N LYS A 225 -8.15 -6.45 15.01
CA LYS A 225 -7.12 -6.08 14.03
C LYS A 225 -6.53 -4.73 14.40
N TRP A 226 -5.21 -4.67 14.54
CA TRP A 226 -4.46 -3.50 14.95
C TRP A 226 -3.71 -2.97 13.75
N ILE A 227 -3.89 -1.70 13.45
CA ILE A 227 -3.40 -1.05 12.24
C ILE A 227 -2.56 0.16 12.65
N ALA A 228 -1.39 0.28 12.05
CA ALA A 228 -0.57 1.49 12.12
C ALA A 228 -0.22 1.95 10.71
N CYS A 229 -0.49 3.21 10.39
CA CYS A 229 -0.18 3.80 9.09
C CYS A 229 0.41 5.20 9.23
N GLY A 230 1.21 5.62 8.26
CA GLY A 230 1.87 6.91 8.31
C GLY A 230 2.62 7.24 7.03
N THR A 231 3.42 8.31 7.09
CA THR A 231 4.24 8.72 5.95
C THR A 231 5.23 7.61 5.58
N GLN A 232 5.45 7.38 4.28
CA GLN A 232 6.38 6.34 3.80
C GLN A 232 7.77 6.43 4.44
N ALA A 233 8.31 7.65 4.57
CA ALA A 233 9.65 7.88 5.14
C ALA A 233 9.77 7.38 6.60
N ALA A 234 8.68 7.46 7.38
CA ALA A 234 8.65 6.95 8.74
C ALA A 234 8.41 5.44 8.80
N MET A 235 7.56 4.91 7.91
CA MET A 235 7.01 3.56 8.05
C MET A 235 7.76 2.48 7.28
N ILE A 236 8.47 2.80 6.19
CA ILE A 236 9.05 1.79 5.29
C ILE A 236 9.99 0.81 6.01
N LYS A 237 10.94 1.33 6.80
CA LYS A 237 11.88 0.51 7.54
C LYS A 237 11.20 -0.29 8.66
N PRO A 238 10.39 0.32 9.55
CA PRO A 238 9.58 -0.40 10.54
C PRO A 238 8.78 -1.57 10.00
N VAL A 239 8.07 -1.35 8.88
CA VAL A 239 7.21 -2.37 8.26
C VAL A 239 8.06 -3.54 7.77
N VAL A 240 9.18 -3.26 7.11
CA VAL A 240 10.12 -4.29 6.63
C VAL A 240 10.77 -5.04 7.80
N ASP A 241 11.27 -4.33 8.81
CA ASP A 241 11.92 -4.93 9.97
C ASP A 241 10.95 -5.86 10.73
N PHE A 242 9.68 -5.48 10.84
CA PHE A 242 8.63 -6.34 11.40
C PHE A 242 8.48 -7.64 10.61
N PHE A 243 8.34 -7.57 9.29
CA PHE A 243 8.16 -8.77 8.46
C PHE A 243 9.39 -9.68 8.44
N VAL A 244 10.60 -9.09 8.43
CA VAL A 244 11.84 -9.85 8.62
C VAL A 244 11.83 -10.55 9.98
N GLY A 245 11.41 -9.83 11.04
CA GLY A 245 11.38 -10.35 12.40
C GLY A 245 10.40 -11.49 12.63
N VAL A 246 9.28 -11.52 11.91
CA VAL A 246 8.32 -12.64 11.92
C VAL A 246 8.63 -13.72 10.88
N GLY A 247 9.74 -13.61 10.15
CA GLY A 247 10.19 -14.65 9.21
C GLY A 247 9.47 -14.66 7.86
N SER A 248 8.90 -13.53 7.43
CA SER A 248 8.29 -13.41 6.10
C SER A 248 9.31 -13.69 4.99
N PRO A 249 8.91 -14.34 3.88
CA PRO A 249 9.82 -14.62 2.76
C PRO A 249 10.41 -13.35 2.13
N ASP A 250 11.71 -13.38 1.81
CA ASP A 250 12.42 -12.26 1.17
C ASP A 250 11.74 -11.76 -0.10
N VAL A 251 11.13 -12.65 -0.88
CA VAL A 251 10.41 -12.30 -2.12
C VAL A 251 9.18 -11.42 -1.84
N GLU A 252 8.51 -11.61 -0.71
CA GLU A 252 7.35 -10.79 -0.32
C GLU A 252 7.80 -9.44 0.24
N ILE A 253 8.91 -9.41 0.98
CA ILE A 253 9.53 -8.16 1.43
C ILE A 253 9.98 -7.33 0.21
N ASP A 254 10.61 -7.96 -0.77
CA ASP A 254 11.00 -7.31 -2.03
C ASP A 254 9.78 -6.84 -2.86
N ALA A 255 8.62 -7.50 -2.72
CA ALA A 255 7.39 -7.10 -3.39
C ALA A 255 6.84 -5.78 -2.83
N ILE A 256 6.95 -5.52 -1.52
CA ILE A 256 6.56 -4.24 -0.91
C ILE A 256 7.26 -3.07 -1.61
N ASP A 257 8.56 -3.19 -1.84
CA ASP A 257 9.37 -2.20 -2.57
C ASP A 257 8.90 -2.01 -4.01
N CYS A 258 8.67 -3.10 -4.73
CA CYS A 258 8.21 -3.08 -6.13
C CYS A 258 6.84 -2.39 -6.27
N PHE A 259 5.92 -2.69 -5.36
CA PHE A 259 4.61 -2.07 -5.32
C PHE A 259 4.67 -0.61 -4.89
N GLY A 260 5.51 -0.26 -3.92
CA GLY A 260 5.74 1.12 -3.49
C GLY A 260 6.27 2.00 -4.63
N GLU A 261 7.26 1.50 -5.39
CA GLU A 261 7.78 2.20 -6.58
C GLU A 261 6.71 2.38 -7.68
N THR A 262 5.78 1.42 -7.79
CA THR A 262 4.71 1.46 -8.79
C THR A 262 3.59 2.43 -8.41
N LEU A 263 3.15 2.39 -7.15
CA LEU A 263 1.96 3.09 -6.68
C LEU A 263 2.24 4.49 -6.16
N VAL A 264 3.44 4.71 -5.61
CA VAL A 264 3.83 5.97 -4.94
C VAL A 264 2.75 6.40 -3.92
N PRO A 265 2.49 5.59 -2.89
CA PRO A 265 1.34 5.78 -2.02
C PRO A 265 1.46 7.03 -1.13
N ASP A 266 0.35 7.65 -0.76
CA ASP A 266 0.37 8.78 0.18
C ASP A 266 0.83 8.33 1.57
N GLN A 267 0.36 7.14 1.97
CA GLN A 267 0.69 6.52 3.25
C GLN A 267 0.96 5.03 3.09
N MET A 268 1.72 4.48 4.04
CA MET A 268 1.88 3.04 4.17
C MET A 268 1.76 2.61 5.62
N GLY A 269 1.46 1.33 5.82
CA GLY A 269 1.31 0.76 7.13
C GLY A 269 1.39 -0.75 7.14
N ASN A 270 1.34 -1.30 8.33
CA ASN A 270 1.15 -2.71 8.58
C ASN A 270 0.07 -2.91 9.64
N TRP A 271 -0.38 -4.16 9.73
CA TRP A 271 -1.39 -4.57 10.67
C TRP A 271 -1.11 -5.98 11.16
N ILE A 272 -1.63 -6.25 12.36
CA ILE A 272 -1.76 -7.60 12.90
C ILE A 272 -3.24 -7.86 13.22
N GLU A 273 -3.69 -9.10 13.07
CA GLU A 273 -5.02 -9.58 13.44
C GLU A 273 -4.84 -10.73 14.44
N VAL A 274 -5.54 -10.65 15.57
CA VAL A 274 -5.43 -11.62 16.67
C VAL A 274 -6.79 -12.04 17.20
N SER A 275 -6.97 -13.33 17.43
CA SER A 275 -8.23 -13.89 17.94
C SER A 275 -8.08 -14.57 19.31
N ASN A 276 -9.21 -14.84 19.97
CA ASN A 276 -9.27 -15.59 21.23
C ASN A 276 -8.87 -17.06 21.08
N ASN A 277 -8.85 -17.58 19.85
CA ASN A 277 -8.42 -18.94 19.50
C ASN A 277 -6.94 -18.97 19.07
N SER A 278 -6.15 -18.04 19.60
CA SER A 278 -4.71 -17.90 19.31
C SER A 278 -4.38 -17.71 17.82
N GLY A 279 -5.35 -17.22 17.02
CA GLY A 279 -5.10 -16.83 15.64
C GLY A 279 -4.18 -15.62 15.59
N MET A 280 -3.21 -15.65 14.68
CA MET A 280 -2.29 -14.55 14.39
C MET A 280 -2.19 -14.43 12.87
N ALA A 281 -2.37 -13.22 12.36
CA ALA A 281 -2.15 -12.90 10.96
C ALA A 281 -1.59 -11.49 10.85
N GLU A 282 -0.82 -11.24 9.80
CA GLU A 282 -0.22 -9.94 9.55
C GLU A 282 -0.32 -9.55 8.09
N GLY A 283 -0.20 -8.26 7.81
CA GLY A 283 -0.13 -7.78 6.46
C GLY A 283 0.23 -6.31 6.39
N TRP A 284 0.47 -5.85 5.16
CA TRP A 284 0.79 -4.46 4.88
C TRP A 284 -0.32 -3.81 4.05
N MET A 285 -0.31 -2.48 4.05
CA MET A 285 -1.20 -1.67 3.23
C MET A 285 -0.50 -0.42 2.70
N PHE A 286 -0.97 0.02 1.55
CA PHE A 286 -0.67 1.29 0.91
C PHE A 286 -1.98 2.02 0.66
N SER A 287 -2.03 3.27 1.09
CA SER A 287 -3.20 4.15 0.93
C SER A 287 -2.84 5.31 0.02
N GLY A 288 -3.78 5.71 -0.82
CA GLY A 288 -3.60 6.76 -1.83
C GLY A 288 -4.76 6.75 -2.81
N ASP A 289 -4.61 7.44 -3.94
CA ASP A 289 -5.62 7.43 -5.00
C ASP A 289 -5.04 6.74 -6.25
N PHE A 290 -5.39 5.48 -6.44
CA PHE A 290 -4.77 4.60 -7.43
C PHE A 290 -5.72 4.24 -8.56
N ASP A 291 -5.22 4.25 -9.79
CA ASP A 291 -5.98 3.83 -10.97
C ASP A 291 -6.16 2.31 -11.01
N VAL A 292 -7.39 1.84 -11.29
CA VAL A 292 -7.74 0.42 -11.32
C VAL A 292 -6.95 -0.39 -12.36
N THR A 293 -6.37 0.25 -13.37
CA THR A 293 -5.52 -0.43 -14.37
C THR A 293 -4.27 -1.06 -13.76
N VAL A 294 -3.86 -0.64 -12.55
CA VAL A 294 -2.70 -1.19 -11.84
C VAL A 294 -3.02 -2.53 -11.15
N ILE A 295 -4.29 -2.87 -10.94
CA ILE A 295 -4.74 -4.11 -10.26
C ILE A 295 -4.16 -5.37 -10.92
N LYS A 296 -3.98 -5.37 -12.24
CA LYS A 296 -3.38 -6.48 -13.01
C LYS A 296 -1.95 -6.86 -12.58
N LYS A 297 -1.27 -6.00 -11.82
CA LYS A 297 0.06 -6.27 -11.24
C LYS A 297 0.00 -7.07 -9.94
N PHE A 298 -1.18 -7.14 -9.31
CA PHE A 298 -1.38 -7.74 -7.99
C PHE A 298 -2.12 -9.07 -8.08
N VAL A 299 -3.09 -9.15 -8.99
CA VAL A 299 -3.94 -10.31 -9.18
C VAL A 299 -4.16 -10.55 -10.67
N ASP A 300 -4.14 -11.82 -11.05
CA ASP A 300 -4.41 -12.32 -12.39
C ASP A 300 -5.50 -13.41 -12.38
N GLY A 301 -5.75 -14.03 -13.53
CA GLY A 301 -6.71 -15.12 -13.67
C GLY A 301 -8.18 -14.71 -13.54
N ALA A 302 -9.03 -15.69 -13.22
CA ALA A 302 -10.49 -15.53 -13.23
C ALA A 302 -10.99 -14.52 -12.18
N ALA A 303 -10.34 -14.45 -11.01
CA ALA A 303 -10.69 -13.49 -9.97
C ALA A 303 -10.44 -12.04 -10.42
N ALA A 304 -9.31 -11.79 -11.09
CA ALA A 304 -8.99 -10.48 -11.65
C ALA A 304 -10.02 -10.05 -12.71
N GLU A 305 -10.46 -10.98 -13.57
CA GLU A 305 -11.44 -10.69 -14.62
C GLU A 305 -12.84 -10.41 -14.05
N LYS A 306 -13.26 -11.16 -13.01
CA LYS A 306 -14.49 -10.88 -12.25
C LYS A 306 -14.44 -9.48 -11.62
N LEU A 307 -13.29 -9.10 -11.03
CA LEU A 307 -13.10 -7.78 -10.44
C LEU A 307 -13.17 -6.68 -11.52
N ARG A 308 -12.44 -6.83 -12.62
CA ARG A 308 -12.41 -5.89 -13.74
C ARG A 308 -13.81 -5.64 -14.31
N THR A 309 -14.59 -6.70 -14.50
CA THR A 309 -15.98 -6.61 -14.96
C THR A 309 -16.84 -5.84 -13.96
N TRP A 310 -16.73 -6.14 -12.66
CA TRP A 310 -17.47 -5.40 -11.64
C TRP A 310 -17.09 -3.92 -11.58
N LEU A 311 -15.81 -3.58 -11.70
CA LEU A 311 -15.34 -2.20 -11.70
C LEU A 311 -15.92 -1.42 -12.88
N LEU A 312 -15.97 -2.03 -14.07
CA LEU A 312 -16.57 -1.45 -15.26
C LEU A 312 -18.08 -1.20 -15.07
N ASP A 313 -18.82 -2.22 -14.65
CA ASP A 313 -20.27 -2.14 -14.41
C ASP A 313 -20.60 -1.08 -13.34
N SER A 314 -19.75 -1.01 -12.31
CA SER A 314 -19.92 -0.12 -11.15
C SER A 314 -19.40 1.30 -11.38
N LYS A 315 -18.78 1.55 -12.56
CA LYS A 315 -18.13 2.81 -12.93
C LYS A 315 -17.06 3.25 -11.93
N VAL A 316 -16.31 2.30 -11.38
CA VAL A 316 -15.22 2.54 -10.43
C VAL A 316 -13.90 2.54 -11.20
N SER A 317 -13.25 3.70 -11.27
CA SER A 317 -11.96 3.88 -11.96
C SER A 317 -10.77 3.96 -11.03
N LYS A 318 -11.01 4.11 -9.72
CA LYS A 318 -9.98 4.29 -8.70
C LYS A 318 -10.22 3.40 -7.48
N PHE A 319 -9.15 3.08 -6.77
CA PHE A 319 -9.18 2.43 -5.47
C PHE A 319 -8.30 3.20 -4.48
N ILE A 320 -8.68 3.16 -3.20
CA ILE A 320 -8.12 4.04 -2.17
C ILE A 320 -7.06 3.37 -1.29
N GLN A 321 -7.00 2.04 -1.34
CA GLN A 321 -6.00 1.27 -0.62
C GLN A 321 -5.78 -0.08 -1.29
N VAL A 322 -4.54 -0.56 -1.24
CA VAL A 322 -4.18 -1.94 -1.56
C VAL A 322 -3.26 -2.48 -0.49
N GLY A 323 -3.40 -3.75 -0.17
CA GLY A 323 -2.55 -4.43 0.79
C GLY A 323 -2.37 -5.89 0.45
N ARG A 324 -1.62 -6.58 1.29
CA ARG A 324 -1.40 -8.03 1.18
C ARG A 324 -1.26 -8.64 2.56
N GLU A 325 -1.86 -9.82 2.71
CA GLU A 325 -1.69 -10.67 3.88
C GLU A 325 -0.42 -11.53 3.74
N MET A 326 0.35 -11.58 4.82
CA MET A 326 1.70 -12.11 4.88
C MET A 326 1.75 -13.41 5.71
N GLY A 327 0.83 -14.36 5.49
CA GLY A 327 0.85 -15.67 6.16
C GLY A 327 2.05 -16.58 5.81
N GLU A 328 2.13 -17.82 6.30
CA GLU A 328 3.27 -18.70 5.95
C GLU A 328 3.06 -19.44 4.61
N ASN A 329 1.81 -19.74 4.26
CA ASN A 329 1.47 -20.61 3.11
C ASN A 329 0.65 -19.89 2.04
N PRO A 330 0.98 -20.07 0.73
CA PRO A 330 0.08 -19.69 -0.36
C PRO A 330 -1.30 -20.40 -0.26
N PRO A 331 -2.36 -19.85 -0.88
CA PRO A 331 -2.33 -18.70 -1.78
C PRO A 331 -2.32 -17.36 -1.04
N ARG A 332 -1.44 -16.46 -1.50
CA ARG A 332 -1.32 -15.10 -0.94
C ARG A 332 -2.56 -14.28 -1.28
N GLN A 333 -3.03 -13.51 -0.30
CA GLN A 333 -4.25 -12.73 -0.43
C GLN A 333 -3.92 -11.25 -0.58
N ASN A 334 -4.31 -10.65 -1.72
CA ASN A 334 -4.26 -9.22 -1.94
C ASN A 334 -5.58 -8.60 -1.50
N VAL A 335 -5.51 -7.42 -0.91
CA VAL A 335 -6.66 -6.70 -0.37
C VAL A 335 -6.80 -5.41 -1.16
N PHE A 336 -7.98 -5.14 -1.72
CA PHE A 336 -8.26 -3.90 -2.44
C PHE A 336 -9.44 -3.19 -1.81
N THR A 337 -9.32 -1.87 -1.60
CA THR A 337 -10.34 -1.05 -0.97
C THR A 337 -10.81 0.03 -1.94
N PHE A 338 -12.12 0.13 -2.14
CA PHE A 338 -12.79 1.04 -3.08
C PHE A 338 -13.77 1.94 -2.34
N ALA A 339 -13.86 3.21 -2.72
CA ALA A 339 -14.93 4.09 -2.27
C ALA A 339 -16.03 4.13 -3.34
N LEU A 340 -17.27 3.86 -2.94
CA LEU A 340 -18.45 3.93 -3.80
C LEU A 340 -19.24 5.19 -3.48
N GLY A 341 -19.17 6.20 -4.35
CA GLY A 341 -19.99 7.40 -4.25
C GLY A 341 -21.34 7.30 -4.94
N GLY A 342 -22.22 8.26 -4.72
CA GLY A 342 -23.58 8.31 -5.30
C GLY A 342 -24.66 8.03 -4.24
N GLU A 343 -25.88 7.74 -4.67
CA GLU A 343 -27.00 7.52 -3.73
C GLU A 343 -26.89 6.18 -3.00
N ALA A 344 -27.30 6.13 -1.73
CA ALA A 344 -27.18 4.96 -0.86
C ALA A 344 -27.73 3.67 -1.50
N ARG A 345 -28.91 3.74 -2.14
CA ARG A 345 -29.50 2.60 -2.85
C ARG A 345 -28.62 2.08 -3.99
N GLY A 346 -28.11 2.97 -4.84
CA GLY A 346 -27.22 2.59 -5.93
C GLY A 346 -25.84 2.10 -5.46
N GLN A 347 -25.39 2.54 -4.29
CA GLN A 347 -24.20 1.96 -3.64
C GLN A 347 -24.47 0.52 -3.19
N VAL A 348 -25.60 0.27 -2.50
CA VAL A 348 -26.01 -1.08 -2.05
C VAL A 348 -26.23 -2.04 -3.21
N GLU A 349 -26.85 -1.60 -4.31
CA GLU A 349 -27.03 -2.42 -5.51
C GLU A 349 -25.68 -2.87 -6.11
N ARG A 350 -24.68 -1.99 -6.14
CA ARG A 350 -23.32 -2.34 -6.59
C ARG A 350 -22.61 -3.28 -5.63
N ILE A 351 -22.81 -3.13 -4.32
CA ILE A 351 -22.30 -4.05 -3.29
C ILE A 351 -22.89 -5.45 -3.50
N GLN A 352 -24.21 -5.58 -3.63
CA GLN A 352 -24.86 -6.87 -3.87
C GLN A 352 -24.41 -7.48 -5.20
N GLY A 353 -24.20 -6.65 -6.24
CA GLY A 353 -23.61 -7.09 -7.50
C GLY A 353 -22.19 -7.68 -7.36
N LEU A 354 -21.36 -7.08 -6.49
CA LEU A 354 -20.04 -7.63 -6.15
C LEU A 354 -20.18 -8.98 -5.42
N MET A 355 -21.02 -9.03 -4.38
CA MET A 355 -21.23 -10.24 -3.58
C MET A 355 -21.69 -11.40 -4.44
N LYS A 356 -22.69 -11.18 -5.29
CA LYS A 356 -23.20 -12.18 -6.24
C LYS A 356 -22.11 -12.67 -7.20
N ARG A 357 -21.31 -11.76 -7.77
CA ARG A 357 -20.28 -12.10 -8.76
C ARG A 357 -19.14 -12.94 -8.16
N PHE A 358 -18.82 -12.71 -6.90
CA PHE A 358 -17.81 -13.46 -6.16
C PHE A 358 -18.37 -14.57 -5.29
N GLU A 359 -19.65 -14.91 -5.45
CA GLU A 359 -20.31 -16.03 -4.76
C GLU A 359 -20.24 -15.89 -3.23
N PHE A 360 -20.38 -14.66 -2.73
CA PHE A 360 -20.70 -14.39 -1.34
C PHE A 360 -22.22 -14.42 -1.14
N PRO A 361 -22.72 -14.75 0.06
CA PRO A 361 -24.12 -14.55 0.39
C PRO A 361 -24.52 -13.09 0.23
N GLU A 362 -25.80 -12.84 -0.05
CA GLU A 362 -26.32 -11.47 -0.09
C GLU A 362 -26.20 -10.80 1.29
N LEU A 363 -26.12 -9.45 1.29
CA LEU A 363 -26.18 -8.69 2.54
C LEU A 363 -27.48 -9.02 3.29
N PRO A 364 -27.42 -9.25 4.63
CA PRO A 364 -28.63 -9.42 5.43
C PRO A 364 -29.57 -8.22 5.28
N GLY A 365 -30.88 -8.48 5.23
CA GLY A 365 -31.88 -7.41 5.07
C GLY A 365 -31.81 -6.32 6.16
N SER A 366 -31.40 -6.69 7.38
CA SER A 366 -31.13 -5.76 8.47
C SER A 366 -29.97 -4.81 8.16
N ILE A 367 -28.87 -5.32 7.60
CA ILE A 367 -27.71 -4.53 7.17
C ILE A 367 -28.06 -3.64 5.98
N VAL A 368 -28.78 -4.19 4.99
CA VAL A 368 -29.29 -3.43 3.84
C VAL A 368 -30.14 -2.25 4.33
N SER A 369 -31.04 -2.48 5.29
CA SER A 369 -31.89 -1.43 5.86
C SER A 369 -31.08 -0.31 6.51
N VAL A 370 -30.02 -0.62 7.26
CA VAL A 370 -29.16 0.42 7.85
C VAL A 370 -28.48 1.23 6.74
N MET A 371 -27.91 0.58 5.72
CA MET A 371 -27.17 1.24 4.65
C MET A 371 -28.06 2.10 3.73
N THR A 372 -29.27 1.63 3.38
CA THR A 372 -30.17 2.38 2.50
C THR A 372 -30.84 3.58 3.18
N ASN A 373 -30.93 3.56 4.51
CA ASN A 373 -31.50 4.65 5.31
C ASN A 373 -30.45 5.67 5.79
N LEU A 374 -29.19 5.55 5.36
CA LEU A 374 -28.18 6.57 5.63
C LEU A 374 -28.62 7.90 5.02
N ASN A 375 -28.46 8.98 5.80
CA ASN A 375 -28.76 10.32 5.32
C ASN A 375 -27.74 10.77 4.25
N SER A 376 -28.04 11.87 3.57
CA SER A 376 -27.21 12.40 2.48
C SER A 376 -25.80 12.87 2.90
N PHE A 377 -25.50 12.98 4.20
CA PHE A 377 -24.14 13.28 4.66
C PHE A 377 -23.18 12.10 4.41
N TYR A 378 -23.70 10.87 4.34
CA TYR A 378 -22.92 9.68 4.00
C TYR A 378 -22.78 9.54 2.48
N GLY A 379 -21.89 10.36 1.90
CA GLY A 379 -21.70 10.43 0.44
C GLY A 379 -21.03 9.20 -0.18
N ASN A 380 -20.42 8.32 0.63
CA ASN A 380 -19.72 7.13 0.15
C ASN A 380 -19.87 5.94 1.11
N ILE A 381 -19.95 4.73 0.56
CA ILE A 381 -19.68 3.47 1.28
C ILE A 381 -18.35 2.91 0.78
N VAL A 382 -17.55 2.35 1.68
CA VAL A 382 -16.25 1.74 1.34
C VAL A 382 -16.41 0.23 1.24
N ILE A 383 -15.87 -0.39 0.20
CA ILE A 383 -15.80 -1.85 0.07
C ILE A 383 -14.33 -2.28 0.11
N GLU A 384 -14.02 -3.31 0.88
CA GLU A 384 -12.76 -4.02 0.79
C GLU A 384 -12.99 -5.46 0.31
N LEU A 385 -12.21 -5.89 -0.68
CA LEU A 385 -12.27 -7.23 -1.26
C LEU A 385 -10.90 -7.89 -1.14
N THR A 386 -10.88 -9.07 -0.54
CA THR A 386 -9.69 -9.91 -0.42
C THR A 386 -9.71 -11.00 -1.49
N LEU A 387 -8.69 -11.00 -2.34
CA LEU A 387 -8.54 -11.89 -3.49
C LEU A 387 -7.24 -12.67 -3.44
N SER A 388 -7.31 -13.94 -3.85
CA SER A 388 -6.16 -14.75 -4.22
C SER A 388 -6.33 -15.30 -5.64
N ASN A 389 -5.34 -16.06 -6.11
CA ASN A 389 -5.44 -16.82 -7.36
C ASN A 389 -6.53 -17.92 -7.31
N GLU A 390 -6.96 -18.33 -6.12
CA GLU A 390 -8.04 -19.31 -5.92
C GLU A 390 -9.44 -18.67 -5.85
N GLY A 391 -9.53 -17.34 -5.80
CA GLY A 391 -10.79 -16.60 -5.76
C GLY A 391 -10.86 -15.57 -4.64
N ALA A 392 -12.07 -15.12 -4.33
CA ALA A 392 -12.30 -14.19 -3.23
C ALA A 392 -12.53 -14.92 -1.91
N SER A 393 -11.80 -14.54 -0.87
CA SER A 393 -11.88 -15.11 0.48
C SER A 393 -12.76 -14.27 1.41
N ARG A 394 -12.67 -12.95 1.33
CA ARG A 394 -13.34 -12.02 2.24
C ARG A 394 -13.90 -10.81 1.50
N VAL A 395 -15.07 -10.36 1.91
CA VAL A 395 -15.63 -9.05 1.52
C VAL A 395 -15.97 -8.27 2.79
N ARG A 396 -15.71 -6.97 2.76
CA ARG A 396 -15.99 -6.02 3.83
C ARG A 396 -16.69 -4.81 3.26
N VAL A 397 -17.70 -4.32 3.95
CA VAL A 397 -18.52 -3.17 3.56
C VAL A 397 -18.57 -2.24 4.76
N MET A 398 -18.04 -1.03 4.58
CA MET A 398 -17.73 -0.10 5.65
C MET A 398 -18.47 1.22 5.44
N ILE A 399 -19.19 1.66 6.47
CA ILE A 399 -19.76 3.00 6.54
C ILE A 399 -18.69 3.90 7.16
N PRO A 400 -18.15 4.90 6.43
CA PRO A 400 -17.16 5.83 6.97
C PRO A 400 -17.80 6.77 7.99
N GLU A 401 -17.05 7.06 9.06
CA GLU A 401 -17.37 8.07 10.07
C GLU A 401 -18.82 7.97 10.59
N PRO A 402 -19.28 6.78 11.00
CA PRO A 402 -20.64 6.60 11.48
C PRO A 402 -20.84 7.32 12.81
N THR A 403 -22.08 7.71 13.10
CA THR A 403 -22.46 8.04 14.48
C THR A 403 -22.45 6.78 15.35
N ASP A 404 -22.38 6.97 16.67
CA ASP A 404 -22.51 5.87 17.64
C ASP A 404 -23.81 5.07 17.39
N ASP A 405 -24.91 5.74 17.04
CA ASP A 405 -26.20 5.10 16.75
C ASP A 405 -26.15 4.20 15.51
N ILE A 406 -25.46 4.63 14.44
CA ILE A 406 -25.29 3.82 13.22
C ILE A 406 -24.41 2.61 13.52
N ALA A 407 -23.33 2.80 14.28
CA ALA A 407 -22.45 1.70 14.68
C ALA A 407 -23.20 0.66 15.53
N MET A 408 -24.01 1.11 16.49
CA MET A 408 -24.86 0.26 17.31
C MET A 408 -25.95 -0.44 16.48
N ALA A 409 -26.58 0.26 15.52
CA ALA A 409 -27.57 -0.34 14.64
C ALA A 409 -26.99 -1.49 13.79
N MET A 410 -25.77 -1.35 13.30
CA MET A 410 -25.05 -2.42 12.58
C MET A 410 -24.73 -3.61 13.49
N LEU A 411 -24.27 -3.37 14.72
CA LEU A 411 -24.05 -4.43 15.71
C LEU A 411 -25.35 -5.17 16.05
N ASP A 412 -26.46 -4.43 16.19
CA ASP A 412 -27.78 -4.97 16.47
C ASP A 412 -28.32 -5.80 15.29
N ALA A 413 -28.02 -5.37 14.06
CA ALA A 413 -28.46 -6.02 12.83
C ALA A 413 -27.95 -7.46 12.66
N ILE A 414 -26.85 -7.84 13.30
CA ILE A 414 -26.33 -9.22 13.34
C ILE A 414 -26.56 -9.94 14.68
N GLY A 415 -27.31 -9.34 15.61
CA GLY A 415 -27.62 -9.96 16.90
C GLY A 415 -26.44 -10.01 17.87
N THR A 416 -25.59 -8.97 17.88
CA THR A 416 -24.46 -8.88 18.82
C THR A 416 -24.89 -9.14 20.27
N LYS A 417 -24.15 -9.98 20.99
CA LYS A 417 -24.46 -10.31 22.40
C LYS A 417 -24.31 -9.07 23.29
N THR A 418 -25.10 -9.00 24.37
CA THR A 418 -25.06 -7.89 25.34
C THR A 418 -23.65 -7.62 25.87
N SER A 419 -22.86 -8.66 26.13
CA SER A 419 -21.46 -8.52 26.59
C SER A 419 -20.59 -7.77 25.57
N GLY A 420 -20.66 -8.15 24.29
CA GLY A 420 -19.95 -7.45 23.22
C GLY A 420 -20.40 -6.00 23.08
N LYS A 421 -21.72 -5.76 23.10
CA LYS A 421 -22.27 -4.39 23.08
C LYS A 421 -21.72 -3.52 24.20
N GLN A 422 -21.59 -4.04 25.43
CA GLN A 422 -21.04 -3.25 26.54
C GLN A 422 -19.57 -2.85 26.32
N VAL A 423 -18.77 -3.70 25.68
CA VAL A 423 -17.39 -3.34 25.30
C VAL A 423 -17.40 -2.21 24.28
N HIS A 424 -18.21 -2.33 23.22
CA HIS A 424 -18.33 -1.27 22.21
C HIS A 424 -18.82 0.06 22.81
N LEU A 425 -19.87 0.03 23.65
CA LEU A 425 -20.35 1.21 24.36
C LEU A 425 -19.28 1.83 25.26
N GLY A 426 -18.43 1.02 25.90
CA GLY A 426 -17.30 1.49 26.68
C GLY A 426 -16.29 2.26 25.82
N LEU A 427 -15.94 1.72 24.66
CA LEU A 427 -15.02 2.36 23.71
C LEU A 427 -15.61 3.64 23.09
N MET A 428 -16.90 3.64 22.73
CA MET A 428 -17.59 4.81 22.16
C MET A 428 -17.75 5.97 23.16
N LYS A 429 -17.93 5.65 24.46
CA LYS A 429 -17.99 6.64 25.53
C LYS A 429 -16.65 7.32 25.79
N ASP A 430 -15.54 6.66 25.47
CA ASP A 430 -14.21 7.22 25.64
C ASP A 430 -13.91 8.24 24.54
N ARG A 431 -13.94 9.53 24.92
CA ARG A 431 -13.74 10.65 24.00
C ARG A 431 -12.28 10.81 23.52
N THR A 432 -11.38 9.92 23.94
CA THR A 432 -10.02 9.83 23.37
C THR A 432 -9.98 8.99 22.10
N TYR A 433 -11.08 8.31 21.73
CA TYR A 433 -11.20 7.56 20.48
C TYR A 433 -12.29 8.16 19.59
N SER A 434 -12.25 7.83 18.31
CA SER A 434 -13.35 8.12 17.38
C SER A 434 -13.61 6.92 16.48
N ILE A 435 -14.84 6.75 16.02
CA ILE A 435 -15.17 5.68 15.07
C ILE A 435 -14.76 6.14 13.67
N ARG A 436 -13.90 5.36 13.02
CA ARG A 436 -13.47 5.59 11.64
C ARG A 436 -14.38 4.87 10.65
N TYR A 437 -14.78 3.64 10.98
CA TYR A 437 -15.71 2.84 10.20
C TYR A 437 -16.56 1.95 11.11
N VAL A 438 -17.77 1.64 10.67
CA VAL A 438 -18.44 0.39 11.05
C VAL A 438 -18.47 -0.53 9.84
N GLU A 439 -18.01 -1.76 10.03
CA GLU A 439 -17.75 -2.75 8.99
C GLU A 439 -18.72 -3.93 9.13
N TYR A 440 -19.47 -4.24 8.08
CA TYR A 440 -19.97 -5.60 7.87
C TYR A 440 -18.91 -6.40 7.12
N SER A 441 -18.67 -7.64 7.52
CA SER A 441 -17.73 -8.53 6.84
C SER A 441 -18.32 -9.91 6.62
N TYR A 442 -17.85 -10.58 5.57
CA TYR A 442 -18.08 -11.99 5.35
C TYR A 442 -16.79 -12.69 4.95
N LEU A 443 -16.34 -13.65 5.77
CA LEU A 443 -15.22 -14.54 5.48
C LEU A 443 -15.75 -15.90 5.01
N LYS A 444 -15.31 -16.37 3.84
CA LYS A 444 -15.72 -17.68 3.33
C LYS A 444 -15.20 -18.82 4.19
N LYS A 445 -15.97 -19.92 4.18
CA LYS A 445 -15.61 -21.16 4.85
C LYS A 445 -14.25 -21.68 4.35
N GLY A 446 -13.39 -22.12 5.27
CA GLY A 446 -12.06 -22.65 4.98
C GLY A 446 -10.93 -21.61 5.02
N PHE A 447 -11.25 -20.32 5.05
CA PHE A 447 -10.26 -19.24 5.10
C PHE A 447 -9.98 -18.69 6.50
N GLY A 448 -10.75 -19.10 7.51
CA GLY A 448 -10.48 -18.78 8.91
C GLY A 448 -9.54 -19.76 9.59
N HIS A 449 -9.24 -20.90 8.94
CA HIS A 449 -8.32 -21.93 9.43
C HIS A 449 -8.60 -22.38 10.89
N ASN A 450 -9.87 -22.36 11.30
CA ASN A 450 -10.36 -22.63 12.66
C ASN A 450 -9.90 -21.65 13.76
N VAL A 451 -9.12 -20.63 13.41
CA VAL A 451 -8.59 -19.64 14.36
C VAL A 451 -9.26 -18.27 14.21
N PHE A 452 -9.82 -17.96 13.04
CA PHE A 452 -10.63 -16.77 12.79
C PHE A 452 -12.09 -17.13 12.54
N LEU A 453 -12.99 -16.21 12.91
CA LEU A 453 -14.43 -16.36 12.71
C LEU A 453 -14.75 -16.36 11.21
N GLU A 454 -15.32 -17.46 10.74
CA GLU A 454 -15.84 -17.59 9.38
C GLU A 454 -17.34 -17.23 9.34
N GLY A 455 -17.81 -16.80 8.17
CA GLY A 455 -19.17 -16.31 7.98
C GLY A 455 -19.28 -14.80 8.18
N GLN A 456 -20.47 -14.36 8.56
CA GLN A 456 -20.77 -12.94 8.74
C GLN A 456 -20.29 -12.42 10.10
N ASP A 457 -19.84 -11.16 10.13
CA ASP A 457 -19.55 -10.44 11.36
C ASP A 457 -19.72 -8.92 11.14
N VAL A 458 -19.85 -8.18 12.24
CA VAL A 458 -19.78 -6.72 12.25
C VAL A 458 -18.66 -6.30 13.18
N SER A 459 -17.81 -5.38 12.72
CA SER A 459 -16.70 -4.82 13.48
C SER A 459 -16.75 -3.31 13.51
N VAL A 460 -16.19 -2.70 14.56
CA VAL A 460 -16.06 -1.24 14.66
C VAL A 460 -14.57 -0.88 14.64
N HIS A 461 -14.21 0.05 13.75
CA HIS A 461 -12.86 0.58 13.61
C HIS A 461 -12.72 1.83 14.46
N TYR A 462 -11.99 1.75 15.56
CA TYR A 462 -11.70 2.87 16.45
C TYR A 462 -10.35 3.48 16.11
N PHE A 463 -10.36 4.75 15.69
CA PHE A 463 -9.17 5.56 15.60
C PHE A 463 -8.69 5.94 17.00
N LEU A 464 -7.47 5.50 17.32
CA LEU A 464 -6.87 5.66 18.64
C LEU A 464 -6.05 6.93 18.78
N GLY A 465 -5.88 7.69 17.69
CA GLY A 465 -5.06 8.90 17.64
C GLY A 465 -3.80 8.72 16.82
N SER A 466 -2.92 9.70 16.92
CA SER A 466 -1.66 9.72 16.21
C SER A 466 -0.49 10.20 17.08
N ASP A 467 0.71 9.81 16.69
CA ASP A 467 1.96 10.33 17.21
C ASP A 467 2.62 11.19 16.11
N GLN A 468 3.17 12.35 16.48
CA GLN A 468 3.85 13.32 15.60
C GLN A 468 5.18 13.76 16.19
#